data_AF-A0A3A0ACF0-F1
#
_entry.id   AF-A0A3A0ACF0-F1
#
_cell.length_a   1.000
_cell.length_b   1.000
_cell.length_c   1.000
_cell.angle_alpha   90.00
_cell.angle_beta   90.00
_cell.angle_gamma   90.00
#
_symmetry.space_group_name_H-M   'P 1'
#
loop_
_entity.id
_entity.type
_entity.pdbx_description
1 polymer ?
#
loop_
_entity_poly.entity_id
_entity_poly.type
_entity_poly.pdbx_seq_one_letter_code
_entity_poly.pdbx_strand_id
1 'polypeptide(L)'
;MISTSSQLFTQPGAVQTVRKLVLLANGLFLMLAGGLFLVFDLLSFYFGAGPLGTMLTGVLYTIGMVEAHGLALIIGLLLLRAGRVEPQPLWHLVGAGVHLLLGGANLLFWQLFIELDVVPMEILVTGIHGFLFAAQLVCFLRIRTGNRTA
;
A
#
# COMPACT_ATOMS: atom_id res chain seq x y z
N MET A 1 -4.44 29.27 -46.46
CA MET A 1 -4.26 27.83 -46.29
C MET A 1 -4.20 27.57 -44.78
N ILE A 2 -5.34 27.29 -44.16
CA ILE A 2 -5.47 27.12 -42.70
C ILE A 2 -5.21 25.64 -42.41
N SER A 3 -4.06 25.33 -41.83
CA SER A 3 -3.75 23.99 -41.34
C SER A 3 -4.42 23.82 -39.99
N THR A 4 -5.59 23.19 -39.97
CA THR A 4 -6.22 22.66 -38.75
C THR A 4 -5.43 21.43 -38.32
N SER A 5 -4.44 21.64 -37.45
CA SER A 5 -3.85 20.57 -36.66
C SER A 5 -4.93 20.02 -35.73
N SER A 6 -5.46 18.85 -36.07
CA SER A 6 -6.30 18.06 -35.19
C SER A 6 -5.46 17.60 -34.00
N GLN A 7 -5.46 18.40 -32.93
CA GLN A 7 -5.04 17.90 -31.63
C GLN A 7 -5.98 16.76 -31.27
N LEU A 8 -5.48 15.55 -31.45
CA LEU A 8 -6.09 14.32 -31.00
C LEU A 8 -6.29 14.49 -29.49
N PHE A 9 -7.52 14.78 -29.07
CA PHE A 9 -7.94 14.80 -27.67
C PHE A 9 -7.79 13.38 -27.11
N THR A 10 -6.58 13.00 -26.71
CA THR A 10 -6.39 11.93 -25.75
C THR A 10 -6.95 12.45 -24.43
N GLN A 11 -8.23 12.13 -24.19
CA GLN A 11 -9.01 12.53 -23.02
C GLN A 11 -8.15 12.60 -21.75
N PRO A 12 -7.78 13.81 -21.28
CA PRO A 12 -6.95 13.99 -20.09
C PRO A 12 -7.59 13.38 -18.83
N GLY A 13 -8.89 13.07 -18.88
CA GLY A 13 -9.67 12.52 -17.78
C GLY A 13 -9.37 11.06 -17.42
N ALA A 14 -9.20 10.15 -18.37
CA ALA A 14 -9.17 8.71 -18.05
C ALA A 14 -7.90 8.30 -17.25
N VAL A 15 -6.73 8.77 -17.68
CA VAL A 15 -5.45 8.49 -16.99
C VAL A 15 -5.40 9.13 -15.61
N GLN A 16 -5.92 10.36 -15.47
CA GLN A 16 -6.06 11.04 -14.19
C GLN A 16 -7.02 10.30 -13.25
N THR A 17 -8.13 9.78 -13.77
CA THR A 17 -9.08 8.97 -13.01
C THR A 17 -8.44 7.68 -12.50
N VAL A 18 -7.70 6.95 -13.33
CA VAL A 18 -7.00 5.72 -12.90
C VAL A 18 -6.00 6.01 -11.77
N ARG A 19 -5.21 7.09 -11.89
CA ARG A 19 -4.24 7.48 -10.86
C ARG A 19 -4.89 7.77 -9.52
N LYS A 20 -5.99 8.54 -9.54
CA LYS A 20 -6.78 8.81 -8.32
C LYS A 20 -7.31 7.52 -7.72
N LEU A 21 -7.90 6.65 -8.54
CA LEU A 21 -8.44 5.38 -8.08
C LEU A 21 -7.37 4.49 -7.45
N VAL A 22 -6.17 4.41 -8.04
CA VAL A 22 -5.06 3.63 -7.47
C VAL A 22 -4.63 4.16 -6.10
N LEU A 23 -4.52 5.49 -5.94
CA LEU A 23 -4.20 6.09 -4.64
C LEU A 23 -5.31 5.84 -3.60
N LEU A 24 -6.57 5.97 -4.01
CA LEU A 24 -7.72 5.76 -3.12
C LEU A 24 -7.85 4.29 -2.70
N ALA A 25 -7.75 3.37 -3.65
CA ALA A 25 -7.83 1.93 -3.37
C ALA A 25 -6.66 1.48 -2.48
N ASN A 26 -5.44 1.96 -2.77
CA ASN A 26 -4.29 1.66 -1.92
C ASN A 26 -4.45 2.24 -0.52
N GLY A 27 -4.82 3.52 -0.43
CA GLY A 27 -5.02 4.19 0.85
C GLY A 27 -6.09 3.50 1.70
N LEU A 28 -7.19 3.07 1.07
CA LEU A 28 -8.25 2.33 1.73
C LEU A 28 -7.77 0.97 2.24
N PHE A 29 -7.03 0.22 1.41
CA PHE A 29 -6.44 -1.06 1.80
C PHE A 29 -5.51 -0.90 3.01
N LEU A 30 -4.53 0.00 2.95
CA LEU A 30 -3.57 0.22 4.02
C LEU A 30 -4.25 0.72 5.31
N MET A 31 -5.24 1.60 5.19
CA MET A 31 -6.01 2.09 6.34
C MET A 31 -6.79 0.97 7.02
N LEU A 32 -7.51 0.16 6.24
CA LEU A 32 -8.34 -0.91 6.80
C LEU A 32 -7.50 -2.07 7.34
N ALA A 33 -6.54 -2.56 6.56
CA ALA A 33 -5.67 -3.66 6.97
C ALA A 33 -4.76 -3.22 8.13
N GLY A 34 -4.05 -2.11 7.99
CA GLY A 34 -3.19 -1.58 9.05
C GLY A 34 -3.97 -1.26 10.33
N GLY A 35 -5.16 -0.65 10.22
CA GLY A 35 -5.99 -0.37 11.39
C GLY A 35 -6.52 -1.64 12.07
N LEU A 36 -6.99 -2.62 11.31
CA LEU A 36 -7.50 -3.88 11.85
C LEU A 36 -6.40 -4.69 12.53
N PHE A 37 -5.25 -4.86 11.86
CA PHE A 37 -4.14 -5.63 12.43
C PHE A 37 -3.47 -4.92 13.61
N LEU A 38 -3.41 -3.58 13.61
CA LEU A 38 -2.98 -2.83 14.80
C LEU A 38 -3.86 -3.15 16.02
N VAL A 39 -5.18 -3.24 15.83
CA VAL A 39 -6.08 -3.64 16.92
C VAL A 39 -5.78 -5.07 17.37
N PHE A 40 -5.55 -5.99 16.44
CA PHE A 40 -5.18 -7.37 16.79
C PHE A 40 -3.83 -7.48 17.49
N ASP A 41 -2.83 -6.69 17.13
CA ASP A 41 -1.53 -6.66 17.79
C ASP A 41 -1.68 -6.25 19.26
N LEU A 42 -2.45 -5.18 19.51
CA LEU A 42 -2.69 -4.67 20.85
C LEU A 42 -3.53 -5.65 21.68
N LEU A 43 -4.57 -6.25 21.09
CA LEU A 43 -5.37 -7.28 21.76
C LEU A 43 -4.53 -8.52 22.09
N SER A 44 -3.65 -8.92 21.18
CA SER A 44 -2.81 -10.10 21.36
C SER A 44 -1.78 -9.86 22.46
N PHE A 45 -1.15 -8.69 22.48
CA PHE A 45 -0.13 -8.34 23.47
C PHE A 45 -0.71 -8.18 24.89
N TYR A 46 -1.78 -7.40 25.05
CA TYR A 46 -2.30 -7.04 26.38
C TYR A 46 -3.28 -8.06 26.97
N PHE A 47 -4.05 -8.74 26.12
CA PHE A 47 -5.17 -9.58 26.56
C PHE A 47 -5.05 -11.04 26.11
N GLY A 48 -4.03 -11.38 25.32
CA GLY A 48 -3.90 -12.70 24.71
C GLY A 48 -5.07 -13.06 23.80
N ALA A 49 -5.73 -12.05 23.24
CA ALA A 49 -6.92 -12.21 22.40
C ALA A 49 -6.61 -11.89 20.93
N GLY A 50 -7.34 -12.52 20.01
CA GLY A 50 -7.16 -12.33 18.57
C GLY A 50 -6.35 -13.46 17.92
N PRO A 51 -6.07 -13.36 16.61
CA PRO A 51 -5.51 -14.46 15.82
C PRO A 51 -4.16 -14.99 16.34
N LEU A 52 -3.32 -14.11 16.89
CA LEU A 52 -2.00 -14.43 17.41
C LEU A 52 -1.90 -14.26 18.94
N GLY A 53 -3.05 -14.21 19.63
CA GLY A 53 -3.12 -13.89 21.06
C GLY A 53 -2.23 -14.76 21.94
N THR A 54 -2.35 -16.08 21.82
CA THR A 54 -1.56 -17.05 22.59
C THR A 54 -0.07 -16.99 22.29
N MET A 55 0.32 -16.49 21.12
CA MET A 55 1.71 -16.40 20.67
C MET A 55 2.38 -15.08 21.09
N LEU A 56 1.61 -13.98 21.22
CA LEU A 56 2.15 -12.63 21.39
C LEU A 56 1.87 -11.99 22.74
N THR A 57 1.15 -12.67 23.64
CA THR A 57 0.85 -12.13 24.99
C THR A 57 2.14 -11.82 25.75
N GLY A 58 2.33 -10.55 26.12
CA GLY A 58 3.53 -10.11 26.85
C GLY A 58 4.86 -10.20 26.07
N VAL A 59 4.82 -10.49 24.77
CA VAL A 59 6.02 -10.60 23.93
C VAL A 59 6.44 -9.20 23.46
N LEU A 60 7.56 -8.69 24.01
CA LEU A 60 8.00 -7.31 23.73
C LEU A 60 8.34 -7.05 22.25
N TYR A 61 8.73 -8.08 21.51
CA TYR A 61 9.04 -7.97 20.09
C TYR A 61 7.80 -7.66 19.22
N THR A 62 6.58 -7.76 19.77
CA THR A 62 5.33 -7.34 19.12
C THR A 62 5.31 -5.86 18.75
N ILE A 63 6.20 -5.04 19.35
CA ILE A 63 6.37 -3.62 18.97
C ILE A 63 6.57 -3.43 17.46
N GLY A 64 7.32 -4.32 16.80
CA GLY A 64 7.56 -4.22 15.36
C GLY A 64 6.28 -4.38 14.53
N MET A 65 5.34 -5.22 14.99
CA MET A 65 4.05 -5.40 14.32
C MET A 65 3.16 -4.18 14.53
N VAL A 66 3.10 -3.68 15.77
CA VAL A 66 2.37 -2.46 16.12
C VAL A 66 2.86 -1.26 15.31
N GLU A 67 4.17 -1.09 15.17
CA GLU A 67 4.76 -0.02 14.37
C GLU A 67 4.45 -0.19 12.88
N ALA A 68 4.58 -1.40 12.34
CA ALA A 68 4.30 -1.68 10.93
C ALA A 68 2.83 -1.40 10.57
N HIS A 69 1.89 -1.95 11.35
CA HIS A 69 0.45 -1.77 11.12
C HIS A 69 -0.01 -0.34 11.44
N GLY A 70 0.55 0.30 12.47
CA GLY A 70 0.30 1.70 12.79
C GLY A 70 0.78 2.65 11.69
N LEU A 71 1.97 2.44 11.15
CA LEU A 71 2.48 3.21 10.02
C LEU A 71 1.64 2.96 8.75
N ALA A 72 1.23 1.71 8.49
CA ALA A 72 0.33 1.39 7.39
C ALA A 72 -0.99 2.15 7.49
N LEU A 73 -1.60 2.22 8.68
CA LEU A 73 -2.80 3.03 8.92
C LEU A 73 -2.58 4.51 8.58
N ILE A 74 -1.51 5.10 9.12
CA ILE A 74 -1.18 6.53 8.90
C ILE A 74 -0.96 6.81 7.41
N ILE A 75 -0.15 6.00 6.74
CA ILE A 75 0.13 6.12 5.31
C ILE A 75 -1.16 5.93 4.50
N GLY A 76 -2.01 4.98 4.88
CA GLY A 76 -3.31 4.76 4.24
C GLY A 76 -4.17 6.02 4.24
N LEU A 77 -4.27 6.70 5.38
CA LEU A 77 -4.97 7.98 5.51
C LEU A 77 -4.35 9.08 4.63
N LEU A 78 -3.01 9.15 4.57
CA LEU A 78 -2.30 10.10 3.72
C LEU A 78 -2.57 9.85 2.23
N LEU A 79 -2.56 8.60 1.78
CA LEU A 79 -2.84 8.24 0.38
C LEU A 79 -4.31 8.48 0.02
N LEU A 80 -5.25 8.24 0.95
CA LEU A 80 -6.66 8.60 0.76
C LEU A 80 -6.83 10.12 0.56
N ARG A 81 -6.14 10.93 1.37
CA ARG A 81 -6.14 12.39 1.21
C ARG A 81 -5.51 12.80 -0.13
N ALA A 82 -4.36 12.24 -0.47
CA ALA A 82 -3.65 12.52 -1.73
C ALA A 82 -4.52 12.17 -2.95
N GLY A 83 -5.17 11.02 -2.97
CA GLY A 83 -6.06 10.61 -4.06
C GLY A 83 -7.25 11.55 -4.29
N ARG A 84 -7.73 12.24 -3.23
CA ARG A 84 -8.83 13.21 -3.31
C ARG A 84 -8.38 14.59 -3.78
N VAL A 85 -7.29 15.09 -3.21
CA VAL A 85 -6.90 16.50 -3.32
C VAL A 85 -5.75 16.71 -4.30
N GLU A 86 -4.82 15.76 -4.37
CA GLU A 86 -3.50 15.99 -4.95
C GLU A 86 -2.85 14.69 -5.46
N PRO A 87 -3.26 14.15 -6.63
CA PRO A 87 -2.72 12.90 -7.17
C PRO A 87 -1.33 13.08 -7.80
N GLN A 88 -0.41 13.73 -7.08
CA GLN A 88 0.95 13.97 -7.55
C GLN A 88 1.75 12.66 -7.75
N PRO A 89 2.75 12.66 -8.64
CA PRO A 89 3.60 11.48 -8.88
C PRO A 89 4.29 10.97 -7.62
N LEU A 90 4.67 11.87 -6.72
CA LEU A 90 5.38 11.53 -5.49
C LEU A 90 4.57 10.55 -4.62
N TRP A 91 3.25 10.70 -4.55
CA TRP A 91 2.40 9.80 -3.76
C TRP A 91 2.36 8.37 -4.32
N HIS A 92 2.48 8.22 -5.63
CA HIS A 92 2.65 6.90 -6.24
C HIS A 92 4.01 6.29 -5.90
N LEU A 93 5.08 7.10 -5.88
CA LEU A 93 6.40 6.64 -5.47
C LEU A 93 6.43 6.23 -3.99
N VAL A 94 5.80 7.02 -3.11
CA VAL A 94 5.62 6.69 -1.69
C VAL A 94 4.86 5.37 -1.55
N GLY A 95 3.71 5.22 -2.22
CA GLY A 95 2.94 3.97 -2.20
C GLY A 95 3.76 2.78 -2.68
N ALA A 96 4.51 2.91 -3.78
CA ALA A 96 5.40 1.86 -4.26
C ALA A 96 6.49 1.51 -3.23
N GLY A 97 7.15 2.51 -2.63
CA GLY A 97 8.16 2.29 -1.59
C GLY A 97 7.60 1.53 -0.38
N VAL A 98 6.37 1.85 0.04
CA VAL A 98 5.70 1.17 1.15
C VAL A 98 5.44 -0.30 0.83
N HIS A 99 4.87 -0.62 -0.34
CA HIS A 99 4.64 -2.03 -0.68
C HIS A 99 5.92 -2.81 -0.96
N LEU A 100 6.95 -2.16 -1.49
CA LEU A 100 8.25 -2.79 -1.66
C LEU A 100 8.87 -3.12 -0.30
N LEU A 101 8.77 -2.20 0.68
CA LEU A 101 9.27 -2.43 2.02
C LEU A 101 8.48 -3.55 2.71
N LEU A 102 7.15 -3.47 2.74
CA LEU A 102 6.29 -4.44 3.44
C LEU A 102 6.34 -5.83 2.78
N GLY A 103 6.12 -5.89 1.45
CA GLY A 103 6.21 -7.17 0.72
C GLY A 103 7.63 -7.73 0.68
N GLY A 104 8.64 -6.86 0.62
CA GLY A 104 10.04 -7.27 0.73
C GLY A 104 10.39 -7.84 2.11
N ALA A 105 9.88 -7.23 3.19
CA ALA A 105 10.03 -7.76 4.54
C ALA A 105 9.37 -9.14 4.66
N ASN A 106 8.17 -9.32 4.09
CA ASN A 106 7.52 -10.64 4.08
C ASN A 106 8.41 -11.72 3.46
N LEU A 107 9.06 -11.43 2.32
CA LEU A 107 9.94 -12.38 1.65
C LEU A 107 11.25 -12.62 2.42
N LEU A 108 11.86 -11.57 2.98
CA LEU A 108 13.12 -11.68 3.73
C LEU A 108 12.95 -12.43 5.05
N PHE A 109 11.82 -12.25 5.72
CA PHE A 109 11.52 -12.83 7.03
C PHE A 109 10.52 -13.99 6.95
N TRP A 110 10.40 -14.64 5.78
CA TRP A 110 9.40 -15.68 5.51
C TRP A 110 9.32 -16.81 6.55
N GLN A 111 10.47 -17.15 7.14
CA GLN A 111 10.57 -18.18 8.19
C GLN A 111 9.64 -17.89 9.38
N LEU A 112 9.43 -16.62 9.73
CA LEU A 112 8.50 -16.20 10.79
C LEU A 112 7.09 -16.74 10.54
N PHE A 113 6.63 -16.70 9.29
CA PHE A 113 5.28 -17.14 8.93
C PHE A 113 5.11 -18.65 8.93
N ILE A 114 6.21 -19.39 8.72
CA ILE A 114 6.24 -20.84 8.89
C ILE A 114 6.12 -21.18 10.38
N GLU A 115 6.86 -20.49 11.23
CA GLU A 115 6.86 -20.72 12.69
C GLU A 115 5.52 -20.36 13.33
N LEU A 116 4.84 -19.33 12.83
CA LEU A 116 3.53 -18.90 13.30
C LEU A 116 2.36 -19.65 12.64
N ASP A 117 2.63 -20.56 11.69
CA ASP A 117 1.61 -21.31 10.92
C ASP A 117 0.58 -20.42 10.19
N VAL A 118 1.05 -19.31 9.61
CA VAL A 118 0.21 -18.34 8.89
C VAL A 118 0.54 -18.22 7.39
N VAL A 119 1.31 -19.18 6.85
CA VAL A 119 1.79 -19.18 5.46
C VAL A 119 0.68 -18.90 4.42
N PRO A 120 -0.51 -19.54 4.46
CA PRO A 120 -1.54 -19.28 3.45
C PRO A 120 -2.00 -17.81 3.41
N MET A 121 -2.15 -17.19 4.59
CA MET A 121 -2.51 -15.78 4.69
C MET A 121 -1.39 -14.90 4.14
N GLU A 122 -0.14 -15.22 4.46
CA GLU A 122 1.00 -14.40 4.07
C GLU A 122 1.34 -14.50 2.59
N ILE A 123 1.02 -15.61 1.92
CA ILE A 123 1.03 -15.67 0.45
C ILE A 123 0.07 -14.63 -0.13
N LEU A 124 -1.16 -14.55 0.40
CA LEU A 124 -2.16 -13.60 -0.06
C LEU A 124 -1.72 -12.15 0.19
N VAL A 125 -1.26 -11.83 1.40
CA VAL A 125 -0.78 -10.48 1.77
C VAL A 125 0.42 -10.07 0.91
N THR A 126 1.41 -10.95 0.76
CA THR A 126 2.58 -10.70 -0.08
C THR A 126 2.20 -10.47 -1.55
N GLY A 127 1.24 -11.24 -2.07
CA GLY A 127 0.69 -11.05 -3.40
C GLY A 127 0.01 -9.68 -3.57
N ILE A 128 -0.75 -9.23 -2.58
CA ILE A 128 -1.39 -7.91 -2.57
C ILE A 128 -0.32 -6.80 -2.56
N HIS A 129 0.75 -6.93 -1.76
CA HIS A 129 1.87 -5.98 -1.80
C HIS A 129 2.51 -5.94 -3.18
N GLY A 130 2.80 -7.09 -3.80
CA GLY A 130 3.36 -7.14 -5.15
C GLY A 130 2.47 -6.46 -6.20
N PHE A 131 1.16 -6.71 -6.15
CA PHE A 131 0.19 -6.08 -7.04
C PHE A 131 0.14 -4.55 -6.87
N LEU A 132 0.00 -4.07 -5.62
CA LEU A 132 -0.09 -2.65 -5.34
C LEU A 132 1.25 -1.93 -5.62
N PHE A 133 2.39 -2.56 -5.37
CA PHE A 133 3.70 -2.07 -5.79
C PHE A 133 3.73 -1.83 -7.30
N ALA A 134 3.36 -2.84 -8.10
CA ALA A 134 3.37 -2.73 -9.56
C ALA A 134 2.40 -1.65 -10.05
N ALA A 135 1.19 -1.58 -9.51
CA ALA A 135 0.19 -0.58 -9.88
C ALA A 135 0.68 0.85 -9.60
N GLN A 136 1.28 1.08 -8.43
CA GLN A 136 1.85 2.38 -8.05
C GLN A 136 3.04 2.75 -8.93
N LEU A 137 3.95 1.80 -9.19
CA LEU A 137 5.12 2.04 -10.04
C LEU A 137 4.71 2.38 -11.48
N VAL A 138 3.74 1.66 -12.06
CA VAL A 138 3.21 1.96 -13.40
C VAL A 138 2.61 3.36 -13.45
N CYS A 139 1.84 3.75 -12.43
CA CYS A 139 1.29 5.11 -12.35
C CYS A 139 2.39 6.17 -12.29
N PHE A 140 3.42 5.96 -11.46
CA PHE A 140 4.58 6.86 -11.37
C PHE A 140 5.32 7.01 -12.70
N LEU A 141 5.67 5.90 -13.35
CA LEU A 141 6.45 5.88 -14.59
C LEU A 141 5.70 6.57 -15.74
N ARG A 142 4.39 6.32 -15.88
CA ARG A 142 3.57 6.95 -16.93
C ARG A 142 3.50 8.47 -16.81
N ILE A 143 3.61 9.02 -15.60
CA ILE A 143 3.64 10.48 -15.41
C ILE A 143 4.99 11.03 -15.84
N ARG A 144 6.08 10.36 -15.48
CA ARG A 144 7.44 10.80 -15.81
C ARG A 144 7.70 10.80 -17.31
N THR A 145 7.16 9.82 -18.04
CA THR A 145 7.29 9.77 -19.50
C THR A 145 6.45 10.86 -20.17
N GLY A 146 5.22 11.11 -19.69
CA GLY A 146 4.37 12.18 -20.24
C GLY A 146 4.95 13.59 -20.06
N ASN A 147 5.63 13.85 -18.93
CA ASN A 147 6.28 15.14 -18.67
C ASN A 147 7.58 15.37 -19.48
N ARG A 148 8.13 14.35 -20.13
CA ARG A 148 9.36 14.46 -20.94
C ARG A 148 9.09 14.73 -22.42
N THR A 149 7.85 14.52 -22.87
CA THR A 149 7.43 14.64 -24.27
C THR A 149 6.56 15.86 -24.56
N ALA A 150 6.25 16.64 -23.54
CA ALA A 150 5.54 17.92 -23.62
C ALA A 150 6.54 19.06 -23.40
#